data_AF-A0AAV0VKR8-F1
#
_entry.id   AF-A0AAV0VKR8-F1
#
_cell.length_a   1.000
_cell.length_b   1.000
_cell.length_c   1.000
_cell.angle_alpha   90.00
_cell.angle_beta   90.00
_cell.angle_gamma   90.00
#
_symmetry.space_group_name_H-M   'P 1'
#
loop_
_entity.id
_entity.type
_entity.pdbx_description
1 polymer ?
#
loop_
_entity_poly.entity_id
_entity_poly.type
_entity_poly.pdbx_seq_one_letter_code
_entity_poly.pdbx_strand_id
1 'polypeptide(L)'
;MFKNAMDALSVCNRVMFPNVFKLLQILATHPVSSASNERSFSTLKRIKTYLRNSKSEGRLKGLALLSINRHYQITADEVLIELSNKKRRLKFLL
;
A
#
# COMPACT_ATOMS: atom_id res chain seq x y z
N MET A 1 27.10 2.90 20.33
CA MET A 1 26.60 2.00 19.28
C MET A 1 25.21 2.48 18.88
N PHE A 2 25.01 2.89 17.63
CA PHE A 2 23.72 3.44 17.18
C PHE A 2 22.63 2.38 17.34
N LYS A 3 21.51 2.75 18.00
CA LYS A 3 20.42 1.82 18.29
C LYS A 3 19.40 1.73 17.15
N ASN A 4 19.24 2.81 16.37
CA ASN A 4 18.29 2.89 15.26
C ASN A 4 18.91 3.51 14.00
N ALA A 5 18.40 3.13 12.83
CA ALA A 5 18.81 3.67 11.53
C ALA A 5 18.55 5.18 11.39
N MET A 6 17.51 5.70 12.04
CA MET A 6 17.19 7.13 12.09
C MET A 6 18.28 7.95 12.79
N ASP A 7 18.82 7.41 13.90
CA ASP A 7 19.88 8.06 14.67
C ASP A 7 21.22 8.03 13.91
N ALA A 8 21.46 6.96 13.16
CA ALA A 8 22.63 6.87 12.28
C ALA A 8 22.52 7.82 11.08
N LEU A 9 21.30 8.02 10.54
CA LEU A 9 21.05 8.93 9.41
C LEU A 9 21.26 10.40 9.79
N SER A 10 20.89 10.81 11.01
CA SER A 10 21.06 12.20 11.47
C SER A 10 22.51 12.60 11.70
N VAL A 11 23.38 11.64 12.00
CA VAL A 11 24.83 11.86 12.21
C VAL A 11 25.63 11.67 10.91
N CYS A 12 25.10 10.92 9.93
CA CYS A 12 25.80 10.62 8.69
C CYS A 12 25.93 11.87 7.78
N ASN A 13 27.18 12.26 7.50
CA ASN A 13 27.45 13.36 6.58
C ASN A 13 27.24 12.92 5.12
N ARG A 14 26.20 13.46 4.46
CA ARG A 14 25.83 13.11 3.07
C ARG A 14 26.93 13.39 2.03
N VAL A 15 27.84 14.32 2.32
CA VAL A 15 28.87 14.76 1.37
C VAL A 15 30.06 13.81 1.43
N MET A 16 30.44 13.38 2.63
CA MET A 16 31.58 12.48 2.85
C MET A 16 31.21 11.01 2.58
N PHE A 17 29.97 10.60 2.87
CA PHE A 17 29.52 9.21 2.72
C PHE A 17 28.19 9.11 1.98
N PRO A 18 28.11 9.51 0.69
CA PRO A 18 26.87 9.57 -0.06
C PRO A 18 26.17 8.21 -0.19
N ASN A 19 26.93 7.13 -0.37
CA ASN A 19 26.38 5.78 -0.48
C ASN A 19 25.83 5.25 0.85
N VAL A 20 26.54 5.51 1.96
CA VAL A 20 26.11 5.10 3.30
C VAL A 20 24.88 5.88 3.73
N PHE A 21 24.84 7.19 3.46
CA PHE A 21 23.67 8.02 3.69
C PHE A 21 22.45 7.50 2.93
N LYS A 22 22.63 7.10 1.67
CA LYS A 22 21.53 6.55 0.85
C LYS A 22 21.05 5.19 1.37
N LEU A 23 21.96 4.33 1.81
CA LEU A 23 21.62 3.04 2.41
C LEU A 23 20.85 3.21 3.73
N LEU A 24 21.30 4.13 4.59
CA LEU A 24 20.64 4.50 5.84
C LEU A 24 19.27 5.14 5.57
N GLN A 25 19.15 5.96 4.53
CA GLN A 25 17.89 6.55 4.12
C GLN A 25 16.89 5.49 3.64
N ILE A 26 17.32 4.49 2.86
CA ILE A 26 16.49 3.35 2.45
C ILE A 26 16.07 2.54 3.68
N LEU A 27 17.00 2.28 4.61
CA LEU A 27 16.72 1.54 5.84
C LEU A 27 15.79 2.29 6.80
N ALA A 28 15.85 3.63 6.81
CA ALA A 28 15.02 4.50 7.62
C ALA A 28 13.60 4.68 7.03
N THR A 29 13.51 4.82 5.70
CA THR A 29 12.21 4.96 4.97
C THR A 29 11.49 3.63 4.81
N HIS A 30 12.24 2.54 4.73
CA HIS A 30 11.74 1.19 4.82
C HIS A 30 12.05 0.67 6.22
N PRO A 31 11.26 1.07 7.26
CA PRO A 31 11.44 0.43 8.54
C PRO A 31 11.34 -1.07 8.32
N VAL A 32 12.21 -1.83 8.98
CA VAL A 32 12.02 -3.26 9.21
C VAL A 32 10.75 -3.50 10.06
N SER A 33 9.78 -2.58 10.08
CA SER A 33 8.37 -2.91 10.32
C SER A 33 7.84 -3.61 9.07
N SER A 34 8.30 -4.83 8.86
CA SER A 34 7.66 -5.79 7.98
C SER A 34 6.16 -5.88 8.26
N ALA A 35 5.72 -5.56 9.49
CA ALA A 35 4.33 -5.53 9.93
C ALA A 35 3.33 -4.89 8.95
N SER A 36 3.63 -3.74 8.31
CA SER A 36 2.68 -3.13 7.36
C SER A 36 2.56 -3.92 6.06
N ASN A 37 3.69 -4.44 5.57
CA ASN A 37 3.76 -5.24 4.35
C ASN A 37 3.18 -6.63 4.62
N GLU A 38 3.54 -7.26 5.73
CA GLU A 38 3.00 -8.51 6.25
C GLU A 38 1.50 -8.42 6.50
N ARG A 39 0.99 -7.31 7.05
CA ARG A 39 -0.45 -7.07 7.19
C ARG A 39 -1.14 -7.04 5.83
N SER A 40 -0.51 -6.41 4.83
CA SER A 40 -1.04 -6.35 3.45
C SER A 40 -1.03 -7.73 2.78
N PHE A 41 0.07 -8.49 2.90
CA PHE A 41 0.17 -9.87 2.39
C PHE A 41 -0.76 -10.84 3.12
N SER A 42 -0.89 -10.72 4.43
CA SER A 42 -1.81 -11.50 5.25
C SER A 42 -3.26 -11.21 4.84
N THR A 43 -3.60 -9.94 4.61
CA THR A 43 -4.93 -9.53 4.11
C THR A 43 -5.21 -10.12 2.73
N LEU A 44 -4.24 -10.05 1.80
CA LEU A 44 -4.33 -10.68 0.48
C LEU A 44 -4.55 -12.19 0.57
N LYS A 45 -3.77 -12.88 1.40
CA LYS A 45 -3.89 -14.33 1.65
C LYS A 45 -5.28 -14.65 2.20
N ARG A 46 -5.77 -13.88 3.17
CA ARG A 46 -7.09 -14.05 3.76
C ARG A 46 -8.21 -13.86 2.74
N ILE A 47 -8.12 -12.82 1.89
CA ILE A 47 -9.10 -12.58 0.80
C ILE A 47 -9.10 -13.74 -0.19
N LYS A 48 -7.92 -14.22 -0.61
CA LYS A 48 -7.80 -15.32 -1.59
C LYS A 48 -8.32 -16.64 -1.03
N THR A 49 -7.96 -16.99 0.21
CA THR A 49 -8.34 -18.24 0.87
C THR A 49 -9.80 -18.24 1.30
N TYR A 50 -10.28 -17.18 1.97
CA TYR A 50 -11.65 -17.10 2.50
C TYR A 50 -12.69 -17.11 1.39
N LEU A 51 -12.44 -16.35 0.31
CA LEU A 51 -13.36 -16.26 -0.82
C LEU A 51 -13.16 -17.38 -1.86
N ARG A 52 -12.25 -18.34 -1.63
CA ARG A 52 -11.81 -19.36 -2.60
C ARG A 52 -11.65 -18.79 -4.01
N ASN A 53 -11.02 -17.62 -4.08
CA ASN A 53 -11.19 -16.73 -5.21
C ASN A 53 -10.19 -17.07 -6.32
N SER A 54 -10.66 -17.63 -7.45
CA SER A 54 -9.81 -17.85 -8.65
C SER A 54 -9.71 -16.62 -9.55
N LYS A 55 -10.19 -15.45 -9.10
CA LYS A 55 -10.27 -14.26 -9.95
C LYS A 55 -8.91 -13.74 -10.41
N SER A 56 -8.97 -13.03 -11.53
CA SER A 56 -7.86 -12.29 -12.12
C SER A 56 -7.21 -11.35 -11.09
N GLU A 57 -5.89 -11.23 -11.22
CA GLU A 57 -5.03 -10.48 -10.29
C GLU A 57 -5.48 -9.03 -10.11
N GLY A 58 -6.01 -8.40 -11.17
CA GLY A 58 -6.53 -7.04 -11.12
C GLY A 58 -7.67 -6.85 -10.12
N ARG A 59 -8.66 -7.77 -10.07
CA ARG A 59 -9.76 -7.65 -9.10
C ARG A 59 -9.31 -8.01 -7.69
N LEU A 60 -8.38 -8.95 -7.54
CA LEU A 60 -7.82 -9.30 -6.23
C LEU A 60 -7.08 -8.11 -5.61
N LYS A 61 -6.26 -7.41 -6.41
CA LYS A 61 -5.57 -6.18 -5.99
C LYS A 61 -6.55 -5.09 -5.53
N GLY A 62 -7.62 -4.86 -6.28
CA GLY A 62 -8.65 -3.87 -5.90
C GLY A 62 -9.32 -4.20 -4.56
N LEU A 63 -9.67 -5.47 -4.33
CA LEU A 63 -10.26 -5.91 -3.06
C LEU A 63 -9.29 -5.79 -1.88
N ALA A 64 -8.02 -6.13 -2.09
CA ALA A 64 -6.99 -5.95 -1.07
C ALA A 64 -6.77 -4.48 -0.72
N LEU A 65 -6.76 -3.60 -1.72
CA LEU A 65 -6.60 -2.16 -1.51
C LEU A 65 -7.77 -1.60 -0.67
N LEU A 66 -9.01 -1.99 -0.99
CA LEU A 66 -10.20 -1.63 -0.21
C LEU A 66 -10.12 -2.17 1.23
N SER A 67 -9.66 -3.41 1.41
CA SER A 67 -9.57 -4.03 2.74
C SER A 67 -8.47 -3.41 3.61
N ILE A 68 -7.35 -2.98 3.02
CA ILE A 68 -6.25 -2.32 3.73
C ILE A 68 -6.65 -0.89 4.11
N ASN A 69 -7.30 -0.18 3.18
CA ASN A 69 -7.73 1.21 3.37
C ASN A 69 -9.17 1.33 3.87
N ARG A 70 -9.62 0.38 4.72
CA ARG A 70 -11.00 0.36 5.24
C ARG A 70 -11.36 1.60 6.08
N HIS A 71 -10.36 2.33 6.55
CA HIS A 71 -10.54 3.57 7.30
C HIS A 71 -11.03 4.73 6.42
N TYR A 72 -10.81 4.66 5.10
CA TYR A 72 -11.35 5.62 4.15
C TYR A 72 -12.81 5.28 3.89
N GLN A 73 -13.72 6.18 4.28
CA GLN A 73 -15.15 6.05 4.06
C GLN A 73 -15.44 6.35 2.58
N ILE A 74 -15.90 5.35 1.84
CA ILE A 74 -16.29 5.50 0.44
C ILE A 74 -17.81 5.51 0.38
N THR A 75 -18.40 6.61 -0.07
CA THR A 75 -19.86 6.72 -0.24
C THR A 75 -20.29 6.13 -1.57
N ALA A 76 -21.48 5.52 -1.62
CA ALA A 76 -22.00 4.94 -2.86
C ALA A 76 -22.13 5.98 -3.98
N ASP A 77 -22.55 7.21 -3.67
CA ASP A 77 -22.67 8.32 -4.63
C ASP A 77 -21.34 8.70 -5.27
N GLU A 78 -20.26 8.77 -4.49
CA GLU A 78 -18.91 9.06 -5.00
C GLU A 78 -18.46 8.00 -6.00
N VAL A 79 -18.71 6.72 -5.67
CA VAL A 79 -18.42 5.61 -6.58
C VAL A 79 -19.29 5.71 -7.83
N LEU A 80 -20.55 6.11 -7.69
CA LEU A 80 -21.48 6.19 -8.82
C LEU A 80 -21.12 7.32 -9.78
N ILE A 81 -20.68 8.47 -9.26
CA ILE A 81 -20.16 9.61 -10.05
C ILE A 81 -18.83 9.24 -10.72
N GLU A 82 -17.86 8.71 -9.97
CA GLU A 82 -16.57 8.30 -10.53
C GLU A 82 -16.76 7.20 -11.56
N LEU A 83 -17.73 6.31 -11.30
CA LEU A 83 -18.15 5.38 -12.31
C LEU A 83 -18.70 6.19 -13.50
N SER A 84 -19.81 6.93 -13.42
CA SER A 84 -20.48 7.54 -14.58
C SER A 84 -19.54 8.24 -15.59
N ASN A 85 -18.45 8.86 -15.13
CA ASN A 85 -17.42 9.50 -15.96
C ASN A 85 -16.57 8.56 -16.84
N LYS A 86 -16.42 7.28 -16.49
CA LYS A 86 -15.69 6.31 -17.32
C LYS A 86 -16.50 5.84 -18.52
N LYS A 87 -15.84 5.73 -19.68
CA LYS A 87 -16.39 5.15 -20.90
C LYS A 87 -16.84 3.70 -20.63
N ARG A 88 -18.14 3.42 -20.77
CA ARG A 88 -18.74 2.10 -20.50
C ARG A 88 -19.54 1.57 -21.67
N ARG A 89 -19.73 0.25 -21.66
CA ARG A 89 -20.65 -0.46 -22.56
C ARG A 89 -22.12 -0.28 -22.17
N LEU A 90 -22.43 0.07 -20.92
CA LEU A 90 -23.79 0.20 -20.39
C LEU A 90 -23.98 1.59 -19.76
N LYS A 91 -25.14 2.21 -19.99
CA LYS A 91 -25.53 3.48 -19.36
C LYS A 91 -26.20 3.19 -18.02
N PHE A 92 -25.90 3.99 -17.00
CA PHE A 92 -26.68 4.03 -15.78
C PHE A 92 -27.96 4.82 -16.04
N LEU A 93 -29.11 4.27 -15.65
CA LEU A 93 -30.33 5.04 -15.45
C LEU A 93 -30.27 5.51 -13.99
N LEU A 94 -29.90 6.78 -13.82
CA LEU A 94 -29.89 7.47 -12.53
C LEU A 94 -31.26 8.11 -12.31
#